data_AF-A0A1M5IIT9-F1
#
_entry.id   AF-A0A1M5IIT9-F1
#
_cell.length_a   1.000
_cell.length_b   1.000
_cell.length_c   1.000
_cell.angle_alpha   90.00
_cell.angle_beta   90.00
_cell.angle_gamma   90.00
#
_symmetry.space_group_name_H-M   'P 1'
#
loop_
_entity.id
_entity.type
_entity.pdbx_description
1 polymer ?
#
loop_
_entity_poly.entity_id
_entity_poly.type
_entity_poly.pdbx_seq_one_letter_code
_entity_poly.pdbx_strand_id
1 'polypeptide(L)'
;MNSFVKAAAIVIAGIWVQTASAQEFSGLARLNVDRSAITDSGNGADIDLSLSQGIPWRVFTLDEPRRLVVDFREVDWGGISGETLRQGEAVSNVRVGSYRPGWSRLVADLSRPMAIDSAGMTVDEVSGQAHLSVKMFATNAADFAANAGAPRDPRWDLPPAVTTDTKRKPKPDWAPIVVVLDPGHGGVDPGAERGEVQEKTLMLTLAREIRDTLRRSGGFEVILTRNEDMFVSLEGRVAMAHEVGADVFISLHADTVQQGHAHGATVYTLSDEASDAASQYLAERHDRSDVLAGVDLTGTDDLIANVLLDLVRQETAPRSERLAQAMVLGMKGTIGTLNNKPYRQGGFSVLKAADIPSVLIEVGFMSSDRDLENLRDSDWRSRVAEGIRDGLQAWVIADKAARDLVRQ
;
A
#
# COMPACT_ATOMS: atom_id res chain seq x y z
N MET A 1 -6.63 78.97 -33.12
CA MET A 1 -6.38 78.09 -34.27
C MET A 1 -6.74 76.68 -33.85
N ASN A 2 -7.88 76.19 -34.35
CA ASN A 2 -8.56 74.98 -33.93
C ASN A 2 -7.83 73.70 -34.37
N SER A 3 -7.93 72.67 -33.52
CA SER A 3 -8.25 71.25 -33.79
C SER A 3 -7.89 70.69 -35.17
N PHE A 4 -7.20 69.54 -35.21
CA PHE A 4 -7.80 68.32 -35.79
C PHE A 4 -6.94 67.08 -35.54
N VAL A 5 -7.60 66.09 -34.92
CA VAL A 5 -7.23 64.69 -34.74
C VAL A 5 -7.42 63.93 -36.06
N LYS A 6 -6.41 63.15 -36.53
CA LYS A 6 -6.54 61.97 -37.42
C LYS A 6 -5.34 61.04 -37.19
N ALA A 7 -5.55 59.92 -36.49
CA ALA A 7 -5.79 58.58 -37.03
C ALA A 7 -4.48 57.83 -37.41
N ALA A 8 -3.95 57.05 -36.47
CA ALA A 8 -3.03 55.96 -36.75
C ALA A 8 -3.72 54.65 -36.38
N ALA A 9 -3.95 53.81 -37.39
CA ALA A 9 -4.55 52.50 -37.25
C ALA A 9 -3.58 51.57 -36.50
N ILE A 10 -3.98 51.10 -35.31
CA ILE A 10 -3.31 50.00 -34.62
C ILE A 10 -3.92 48.71 -35.18
N VAL A 11 -3.10 47.97 -35.92
CA VAL A 11 -3.38 46.59 -36.33
C VAL A 11 -3.33 45.74 -35.06
N ILE A 12 -4.49 45.35 -34.53
CA ILE A 12 -4.59 44.33 -33.48
C ILE A 12 -4.44 42.98 -34.18
N ALA A 13 -3.23 42.43 -34.16
CA ALA A 13 -3.02 41.03 -34.47
C ALA A 13 -3.68 40.20 -33.35
N GLY A 14 -4.83 39.61 -33.65
CA GLY A 14 -5.51 38.69 -32.75
C GLY A 14 -4.67 37.43 -32.58
N ILE A 15 -3.91 37.36 -31.49
CA ILE A 15 -3.37 36.09 -30.99
C ILE A 15 -4.55 35.37 -30.36
N TRP A 16 -5.17 34.48 -31.13
CA TRP A 16 -6.01 33.43 -30.59
C TRP A 16 -5.08 32.51 -29.78
N VAL A 17 -5.00 32.75 -28.47
CA VAL A 17 -4.54 31.72 -27.55
C VAL A 17 -5.62 30.65 -27.59
N GLN A 18 -5.41 29.63 -28.43
CA GLN A 18 -6.06 28.35 -28.21
C GLN A 18 -5.60 27.91 -26.83
N THR A 19 -6.49 28.06 -25.84
CA THR A 19 -6.41 27.27 -24.63
C THR A 19 -6.47 25.83 -25.11
N ALA A 20 -5.29 25.20 -25.21
CA ALA A 20 -5.21 23.75 -25.27
C ALA A 20 -5.97 23.27 -24.03
N SER A 21 -7.17 22.74 -24.24
CA SER A 21 -7.85 21.95 -23.23
C SER A 21 -6.83 20.89 -22.82
N ALA A 22 -6.30 21.02 -21.61
CA ALA A 22 -5.50 19.98 -21.00
C ALA A 22 -6.40 18.74 -21.01
N GLN A 23 -6.06 17.80 -21.88
CA GLN A 23 -6.75 16.55 -22.00
C GLN A 23 -6.55 15.87 -20.64
N GLU A 24 -7.63 15.75 -19.87
CA GLU A 24 -7.62 15.03 -18.60
C GLU A 24 -7.09 13.61 -18.87
N PHE A 25 -5.84 13.36 -18.49
CA PHE A 25 -5.25 12.03 -18.48
C PHE A 25 -5.93 11.26 -17.35
N SER A 26 -7.02 10.56 -17.65
CA SER A 26 -7.54 9.53 -16.75
C SER A 26 -6.51 8.40 -16.72
N GLY A 27 -5.80 8.22 -15.61
CA GLY A 27 -4.59 7.39 -15.46
C GLY A 27 -4.75 5.87 -15.61
N LEU A 28 -5.89 5.37 -16.09
CA LEU A 28 -6.17 3.94 -16.23
C LEU A 28 -5.73 3.38 -17.58
N ALA A 29 -5.20 2.16 -17.59
CA ALA A 29 -4.92 1.44 -18.83
C ALA A 29 -6.24 1.10 -19.53
N ARG A 30 -6.35 1.39 -20.83
CA ARG A 30 -7.54 1.10 -21.62
C ARG A 30 -7.27 -0.05 -22.57
N LEU A 31 -8.23 -0.96 -22.70
CA LEU A 31 -8.18 -2.03 -23.69
C LEU A 31 -8.46 -1.50 -25.09
N ASN A 32 -7.62 -1.85 -26.06
CA ASN A 32 -7.90 -1.67 -27.48
C ASN A 32 -8.57 -2.93 -28.04
N VAL A 33 -9.89 -2.93 -28.10
CA VAL A 33 -10.69 -4.09 -28.51
C VAL A 33 -10.40 -4.55 -29.94
N ASP A 34 -10.13 -3.63 -30.87
CA ASP A 34 -9.88 -3.95 -32.27
C ASP A 34 -8.54 -4.68 -32.48
N ARG A 35 -7.66 -4.64 -31.47
CA ARG A 35 -6.35 -5.29 -31.45
C ARG A 35 -6.22 -6.36 -30.36
N SER A 36 -7.34 -6.72 -29.73
CA SER A 36 -7.37 -7.72 -28.67
C SER A 36 -8.27 -8.88 -29.06
N ALA A 37 -7.81 -10.11 -28.85
CA ALA A 37 -8.56 -11.31 -29.20
C ALA A 37 -8.16 -12.51 -28.33
N ILE A 38 -9.10 -13.44 -28.21
CA ILE A 38 -8.92 -14.77 -27.63
C ILE A 38 -9.25 -15.76 -28.73
N THR A 39 -8.24 -16.43 -29.27
CA THR A 39 -8.34 -17.30 -30.44
C THR A 39 -7.97 -18.74 -30.11
N ASP A 40 -8.44 -19.68 -30.93
CA ASP A 40 -8.01 -21.07 -30.85
C ASP A 40 -6.60 -21.22 -31.43
N SER A 41 -5.71 -21.91 -30.71
CA SER A 41 -4.32 -22.13 -31.13
C SER A 41 -3.97 -23.60 -30.98
N GLY A 42 -3.98 -24.32 -32.10
CA GLY A 42 -3.83 -25.79 -32.12
C GLY A 42 -4.92 -26.48 -31.28
N ASN A 43 -4.52 -27.12 -30.18
CA ASN A 43 -5.44 -27.74 -29.22
C ASN A 43 -5.72 -26.87 -27.98
N GLY A 44 -5.17 -25.66 -27.92
CA GLY A 44 -5.31 -24.72 -26.80
C GLY A 44 -5.91 -23.38 -27.24
N ALA A 45 -5.54 -22.31 -26.54
CA ALA A 45 -6.04 -20.96 -26.77
C ALA A 45 -4.92 -19.94 -26.60
N ASP A 46 -4.93 -18.90 -27.43
CA ASP A 46 -4.06 -17.73 -27.30
C ASP A 46 -4.91 -16.52 -26.89
N ILE A 47 -4.45 -15.79 -25.87
CA ILE A 47 -5.06 -14.56 -25.38
C ILE A 47 -4.08 -13.43 -25.65
N ASP A 48 -4.46 -12.52 -26.54
CA ASP A 48 -3.66 -11.36 -26.92
C ASP A 48 -4.46 -10.09 -26.63
N LEU A 49 -3.96 -9.24 -25.72
CA LEU A 49 -4.60 -7.99 -25.31
C LEU A 49 -3.69 -6.80 -25.57
N SER A 50 -4.19 -5.83 -26.32
CA SER A 50 -3.52 -4.55 -26.54
C SER A 50 -4.04 -3.50 -25.55
N LEU A 51 -3.14 -2.93 -24.77
CA LEU A 51 -3.43 -1.95 -23.72
C LEU A 51 -2.77 -0.61 -24.03
N SER A 52 -3.42 0.49 -23.64
CA SER A 52 -2.87 1.84 -23.82
C SER A 52 -1.58 2.08 -23.06
N GLN A 53 -1.34 1.33 -21.97
CA GLN A 53 -0.11 1.39 -21.19
C GLN A 53 0.21 0.05 -20.52
N GLY A 54 1.49 -0.16 -20.17
CA GLY A 54 1.93 -1.28 -19.35
C GLY A 54 1.44 -1.15 -17.91
N ILE A 55 0.95 -2.26 -17.34
CA ILE A 55 0.46 -2.32 -15.97
C ILE A 55 0.87 -3.65 -15.33
N PRO A 56 1.01 -3.70 -14.00
CA PRO A 56 1.13 -4.97 -13.31
C PRO A 56 -0.09 -5.86 -13.59
N TRP A 57 0.15 -7.15 -13.74
CA TRP A 57 -0.84 -8.18 -14.02
C TRP A 57 -0.38 -9.51 -13.42
N ARG A 58 -1.32 -10.44 -13.22
CA ARG A 58 -1.00 -11.85 -12.95
C ARG A 58 -1.97 -12.76 -13.68
N VAL A 59 -1.55 -13.99 -13.92
CA VAL A 59 -2.38 -15.01 -14.55
C VAL A 59 -2.31 -16.33 -13.79
N PHE A 60 -3.43 -17.03 -13.74
CA PHE A 60 -3.54 -18.34 -13.13
C PHE A 60 -4.80 -19.08 -13.59
N THR A 61 -4.90 -20.35 -13.23
CA THR A 61 -6.09 -21.17 -13.53
C THR A 61 -6.84 -21.52 -12.25
N LEU A 62 -8.16 -21.72 -12.37
CA LEU A 62 -9.00 -22.28 -11.31
C LEU A 62 -9.68 -23.54 -11.85
N ASP A 63 -9.82 -24.55 -11.00
CA ASP A 63 -10.63 -25.73 -11.27
C ASP A 63 -12.03 -25.55 -10.64
N GLU A 64 -13.03 -26.25 -11.20
CA GLU A 64 -14.41 -26.24 -10.69
C GLU A 64 -15.13 -24.86 -10.63
N PRO A 65 -15.56 -24.27 -11.77
CA PRO A 65 -15.29 -24.68 -13.15
C PRO A 65 -13.93 -24.20 -13.66
N ARG A 66 -13.43 -24.87 -14.70
CA ARG A 66 -12.13 -24.61 -15.33
C ARG A 66 -12.10 -23.22 -15.95
N ARG A 67 -11.20 -22.38 -15.44
CA ARG A 67 -11.10 -20.97 -15.82
C ARG A 67 -9.65 -20.55 -15.91
N LEU A 68 -9.33 -19.71 -16.91
CA LEU A 68 -8.18 -18.83 -16.87
C LEU A 68 -8.62 -17.51 -16.23
N VAL A 69 -7.84 -17.01 -15.28
CA VAL A 69 -8.04 -15.72 -14.64
C VAL A 69 -6.82 -14.86 -14.90
N VAL A 70 -7.06 -13.66 -15.42
CA VAL A 70 -6.06 -12.61 -15.55
C VAL A 70 -6.51 -11.43 -14.70
N ASP A 71 -5.72 -11.08 -13.70
CA ASP A 71 -5.95 -9.90 -12.88
C ASP A 71 -5.05 -8.77 -13.37
N PHE A 72 -5.53 -7.54 -13.28
CA PHE A 72 -4.83 -6.32 -13.65
C PHE A 72 -4.90 -5.28 -12.52
N ARG A 73 -3.84 -4.47 -12.37
CA ARG A 73 -3.88 -3.20 -11.62
C ARG A 73 -4.64 -2.14 -12.44
N GLU A 74 -5.95 -2.36 -12.51
CA GLU A 74 -6.97 -1.52 -13.11
C GLU A 74 -6.83 -1.26 -14.62
N VAL A 75 -7.60 -2.05 -15.38
CA VAL A 75 -7.94 -1.78 -16.79
C VAL A 75 -9.34 -1.19 -16.83
N ASP A 76 -9.48 -0.05 -17.48
CA ASP A 76 -10.76 0.46 -17.94
C ASP A 76 -11.20 -0.34 -19.19
N TRP A 77 -12.25 -1.15 -18.99
CA TRP A 77 -12.84 -1.98 -20.03
C TRP A 77 -13.77 -1.20 -20.97
N GLY A 78 -14.03 0.09 -20.73
CA GLY A 78 -14.88 0.93 -21.59
C GLY A 78 -16.32 0.42 -21.76
N GLY A 79 -16.83 -0.37 -20.80
CA GLY A 79 -18.16 -0.98 -20.88
C GLY A 79 -18.29 -2.13 -21.90
N ILE A 80 -17.17 -2.66 -22.38
CA ILE A 80 -17.13 -3.74 -23.37
C ILE A 80 -17.55 -5.07 -22.73
N SER A 81 -18.34 -5.87 -23.45
CA SER A 81 -18.63 -7.25 -23.08
C SER A 81 -17.43 -8.14 -23.40
N GLY A 82 -16.96 -8.95 -22.45
CA GLY A 82 -15.83 -9.86 -22.66
C GLY A 82 -16.01 -10.79 -23.87
N GLU A 83 -17.26 -11.09 -24.25
CA GLU A 83 -17.58 -11.88 -25.45
C GLU A 83 -17.07 -11.27 -26.75
N THR A 84 -16.87 -9.94 -26.84
CA THR A 84 -16.30 -9.32 -28.05
C THR A 84 -14.85 -9.72 -28.30
N LEU A 85 -14.15 -10.20 -27.26
CA LEU A 85 -12.77 -10.67 -27.37
C LEU A 85 -12.73 -12.14 -27.85
N ARG A 86 -13.82 -12.90 -27.72
CA ARG A 86 -13.83 -14.33 -27.99
C ARG A 86 -13.96 -14.62 -29.48
N GLN A 87 -12.94 -15.28 -30.04
CA GLN A 87 -12.83 -15.67 -31.45
C GLN A 87 -12.40 -17.15 -31.57
N GLY A 88 -13.12 -18.04 -30.88
CA GLY A 88 -12.80 -19.48 -30.84
C GLY A 88 -13.75 -20.28 -29.95
N GLU A 89 -13.55 -21.60 -29.90
CA GLU A 89 -14.32 -22.57 -29.11
C GLU A 89 -13.54 -23.18 -27.92
N ALA A 90 -12.23 -22.93 -27.83
CA ALA A 90 -11.42 -23.39 -26.68
C ALA A 90 -11.82 -22.67 -25.39
N VAL A 91 -12.36 -21.46 -25.50
CA VAL A 91 -12.98 -20.69 -24.42
C VAL A 91 -14.49 -20.61 -24.68
N SER A 92 -15.31 -20.95 -23.69
CA SER A 92 -16.77 -20.99 -23.82
C SER A 92 -17.47 -19.69 -23.41
N ASN A 93 -16.81 -18.87 -22.60
CA ASN A 93 -17.35 -17.61 -22.11
C ASN A 93 -16.22 -16.71 -21.61
N VAL A 94 -16.34 -15.40 -21.81
CA VAL A 94 -15.38 -14.39 -21.35
C VAL A 94 -16.10 -13.31 -20.57
N ARG A 95 -15.66 -13.10 -19.33
CA ARG A 95 -16.16 -12.03 -18.45
C ARG A 95 -15.02 -11.06 -18.16
N VAL A 96 -15.31 -9.78 -18.26
CA VAL A 96 -14.40 -8.71 -17.86
C VAL A 96 -15.12 -7.75 -16.91
N GLY A 97 -14.38 -7.14 -16.02
CA GLY A 97 -14.93 -6.11 -15.14
C GLY A 97 -14.02 -5.76 -13.99
N SER A 98 -14.49 -4.84 -13.16
CA SER A 98 -13.90 -4.55 -11.86
C SER A 98 -14.16 -5.74 -10.93
N TYR A 99 -13.14 -6.18 -10.18
CA TYR A 99 -13.28 -7.29 -9.23
C TYR A 99 -13.26 -6.79 -7.77
N ARG A 100 -12.47 -5.75 -7.50
CA ARG A 100 -12.39 -5.02 -6.23
C ARG A 100 -11.71 -3.65 -6.49
N PRO A 101 -11.80 -2.67 -5.58
CA PRO A 101 -11.23 -1.33 -5.80
C PRO A 101 -9.75 -1.37 -6.20
N GLY A 102 -9.36 -0.71 -7.29
CA GLY A 102 -8.00 -0.74 -7.84
C GLY A 102 -7.63 -1.99 -8.66
N TRP A 103 -8.60 -2.87 -8.95
CA TRP A 103 -8.37 -4.11 -9.69
C TRP A 103 -9.45 -4.42 -10.70
N SER A 104 -9.01 -4.88 -11.86
CA SER A 104 -9.88 -5.41 -12.88
C SER A 104 -9.47 -6.84 -13.24
N ARG A 105 -10.42 -7.61 -13.76
CA ARG A 105 -10.25 -9.05 -13.99
C ARG A 105 -10.85 -9.44 -15.33
N LEU A 106 -10.13 -10.27 -16.06
CA LEU A 106 -10.63 -11.08 -17.16
C LEU A 106 -10.73 -12.54 -16.70
N VAL A 107 -11.89 -13.16 -16.93
CA VAL A 107 -12.12 -14.59 -16.67
C VAL A 107 -12.57 -15.24 -17.96
N ALA A 108 -11.81 -16.23 -18.43
CA ALA A 108 -12.15 -17.07 -19.57
C ALA A 108 -12.52 -18.48 -19.09
N ASP A 109 -13.77 -18.89 -19.30
CA ASP A 109 -14.25 -20.25 -19.01
C ASP A 109 -13.67 -21.20 -20.07
N LEU A 110 -12.91 -22.21 -19.65
CA LEU A 110 -12.16 -23.09 -20.53
C LEU A 110 -13.03 -24.31 -20.91
N SER A 111 -13.13 -24.62 -22.20
CA SER A 111 -13.95 -25.74 -22.68
C SER A 111 -13.33 -27.11 -22.39
N ARG A 112 -12.03 -27.13 -22.09
CA ARG A 112 -11.21 -28.31 -21.75
C ARG A 112 -10.07 -27.93 -20.78
N PRO A 113 -9.42 -28.89 -20.10
CA PRO A 113 -8.24 -28.58 -19.29
C PRO A 113 -7.11 -28.05 -20.17
N MET A 114 -6.59 -26.87 -19.84
CA MET A 114 -5.49 -26.23 -20.56
C MET A 114 -4.49 -25.64 -19.58
N ALA A 115 -3.20 -25.92 -19.80
CA ALA A 115 -2.11 -25.34 -19.02
C ALA A 115 -1.56 -24.10 -19.72
N ILE A 116 -1.00 -23.17 -18.93
CA ILE A 116 -0.30 -21.99 -19.44
C ILE A 116 1.08 -22.46 -19.93
N ASP A 117 1.37 -22.25 -21.21
CA ASP A 117 2.71 -22.50 -21.79
C ASP A 117 3.62 -21.29 -21.53
N SER A 118 3.13 -20.10 -21.89
CA SER A 118 3.84 -18.84 -21.70
C SER A 118 2.87 -17.71 -21.41
N ALA A 119 3.33 -16.74 -20.64
CA ALA A 119 2.57 -15.54 -20.34
C ALA A 119 3.54 -14.37 -20.16
N GLY A 120 3.30 -13.25 -20.85
CA GLY A 120 4.22 -12.11 -20.84
C GLY A 120 3.56 -10.83 -21.33
N MET A 121 4.03 -9.69 -20.81
CA MET A 121 3.64 -8.36 -21.30
C MET A 121 4.88 -7.65 -21.84
N THR A 122 4.79 -7.16 -23.07
CA THR A 122 5.80 -6.28 -23.67
C THR A 122 5.28 -4.86 -23.66
N VAL A 123 6.12 -3.90 -23.26
CA VAL A 123 5.78 -2.47 -23.21
C VAL A 123 6.66 -1.73 -24.21
N ASP A 124 6.06 -0.94 -25.08
CA ASP A 124 6.76 -0.06 -25.99
C ASP A 124 7.36 1.12 -25.21
N GLU A 125 8.69 1.26 -25.23
CA GLU A 125 9.42 2.22 -24.40
C GLU A 125 9.11 3.69 -24.74
N VAL A 126 8.59 3.96 -25.94
CA VAL A 126 8.35 5.33 -26.43
C VAL A 126 6.90 5.76 -26.19
N SER A 127 5.96 4.89 -26.56
CA SER A 127 4.52 5.15 -26.48
C SER A 127 3.88 4.68 -25.19
N GLY A 128 4.57 3.81 -24.44
CA GLY A 128 4.04 3.15 -23.25
C GLY A 128 3.05 2.02 -23.54
N GLN A 129 2.60 1.85 -24.79
CA GLN A 129 1.60 0.84 -25.17
C GLN A 129 2.08 -0.55 -24.82
N ALA A 130 1.18 -1.38 -24.33
CA ALA A 130 1.51 -2.74 -23.91
C ALA A 130 0.74 -3.80 -24.69
N HIS A 131 1.40 -4.93 -24.89
CA HIS A 131 0.83 -6.14 -25.45
C HIS A 131 0.99 -7.27 -24.44
N LEU A 132 -0.12 -7.77 -23.92
CA LEU A 132 -0.16 -8.95 -23.07
C LEU A 132 -0.47 -10.17 -23.94
N SER A 133 0.37 -11.20 -23.86
CA SER A 133 0.16 -12.48 -24.54
C SER A 133 0.17 -13.62 -23.51
N VAL A 134 -0.86 -14.46 -23.55
CA VAL A 134 -0.94 -15.71 -22.77
C VAL A 134 -1.25 -16.86 -23.72
N LYS A 135 -0.34 -17.82 -23.80
CA LYS A 135 -0.49 -19.02 -24.63
C LYS A 135 -0.83 -20.21 -23.77
N MET A 136 -1.83 -20.96 -24.20
CA MET A 136 -2.29 -22.15 -23.48
C MET A 136 -2.27 -23.38 -24.40
N PHE A 137 -2.07 -24.54 -23.80
CA PHE A 137 -2.12 -25.84 -24.49
C PHE A 137 -3.00 -26.82 -23.74
N ALA A 138 -3.65 -27.74 -24.46
CA ALA A 138 -4.44 -28.80 -23.83
C ALA A 138 -3.60 -29.69 -22.92
N THR A 139 -4.13 -29.96 -21.73
CA THR A 139 -3.55 -30.90 -20.77
C THR A 139 -4.61 -31.87 -20.26
N ASN A 140 -4.22 -32.89 -19.48
CA ASN A 140 -5.18 -33.78 -18.84
C ASN A 140 -5.77 -33.14 -17.56
N ALA A 141 -6.91 -33.66 -17.10
CA ALA A 141 -7.64 -33.08 -15.99
C ALA A 141 -6.87 -33.14 -14.65
N ALA A 142 -6.07 -34.18 -14.43
CA ALA A 142 -5.29 -34.34 -13.20
C ALA A 142 -4.18 -33.28 -13.11
N ASP A 143 -3.44 -33.06 -14.20
CA ASP A 143 -2.39 -32.05 -14.26
C ASP A 143 -2.96 -30.63 -14.17
N PHE A 144 -4.13 -30.38 -14.76
CA PHE A 144 -4.82 -29.09 -14.60
C PHE A 144 -5.20 -28.84 -13.15
N ALA A 145 -5.87 -29.80 -12.49
CA ALA A 145 -6.32 -29.66 -11.11
C ALA A 145 -5.13 -29.48 -10.13
N ALA A 146 -4.03 -30.20 -10.35
CA ALA A 146 -2.85 -30.11 -9.50
C ALA A 146 -2.14 -28.75 -9.57
N ASN A 147 -2.26 -28.04 -10.69
CA ASN A 147 -1.63 -26.74 -10.91
C ASN A 147 -2.62 -25.57 -10.87
N ALA A 148 -3.90 -25.84 -10.62
CA ALA A 148 -4.93 -24.82 -10.49
C ALA A 148 -4.92 -24.22 -9.07
N GLY A 149 -5.13 -22.92 -8.99
CA GLY A 149 -5.13 -22.15 -7.76
C GLY A 149 -4.60 -20.74 -8.00
N ALA A 150 -5.16 -19.77 -7.28
CA ALA A 150 -4.60 -18.43 -7.27
C ALA A 150 -3.20 -18.47 -6.63
N PRO A 151 -2.16 -17.92 -7.30
CA PRO A 151 -0.85 -17.75 -6.71
C PRO A 151 -1.03 -16.85 -5.48
N ARG A 152 -0.61 -17.34 -4.31
CA ARG A 152 -0.53 -16.49 -3.14
C ARG A 152 0.61 -15.50 -3.35
N ASP A 153 0.25 -14.27 -3.65
CA ASP A 153 1.19 -13.18 -3.76
C ASP A 153 0.77 -12.08 -2.79
N PRO A 154 1.51 -11.86 -1.69
CA PRO A 154 1.19 -10.80 -0.74
C PRO A 154 1.19 -9.39 -1.36
N ARG A 155 1.78 -9.20 -2.55
CA ARG A 155 1.72 -7.95 -3.33
C ARG A 155 0.38 -7.78 -4.06
N TRP A 156 -0.38 -8.87 -4.20
CA TRP A 156 -1.58 -8.93 -5.03
C TRP A 156 -2.82 -9.36 -4.27
N ASP A 157 -2.74 -10.20 -3.25
CA ASP A 157 -3.93 -10.65 -2.52
C ASP A 157 -4.32 -9.63 -1.44
N LEU A 158 -5.14 -8.63 -1.80
CA LEU A 158 -5.89 -7.86 -0.80
C LEU A 158 -6.77 -8.83 0.00
N PRO A 159 -6.77 -8.75 1.34
CA PRO A 159 -7.81 -9.40 2.12
C PRO A 159 -9.18 -8.81 1.75
N PRO A 160 -10.27 -9.57 1.94
CA PRO A 160 -11.62 -9.07 1.66
C PRO A 160 -11.84 -7.73 2.36
N ALA A 161 -12.55 -6.81 1.70
CA ALA A 161 -12.97 -5.55 2.29
C ALA A 161 -13.60 -5.86 3.64
N VAL A 162 -12.94 -5.44 4.71
CA VAL A 162 -13.41 -5.65 6.07
C VAL A 162 -14.69 -4.85 6.18
N THR A 163 -15.82 -5.54 6.11
CA THR A 163 -17.08 -4.97 6.56
C THR A 163 -16.85 -4.52 7.98
N THR A 164 -17.00 -3.22 8.22
CA THR A 164 -16.92 -2.58 9.53
C THR A 164 -18.04 -3.09 10.43
N ASP A 165 -17.95 -4.36 10.84
CA ASP A 165 -18.70 -4.86 11.98
C ASP A 165 -17.97 -4.35 13.22
N THR A 166 -18.32 -3.12 13.59
CA THR A 166 -17.68 -2.17 14.51
C THR A 166 -17.65 -2.62 15.97
N LYS A 167 -17.80 -3.91 16.29
CA LYS A 167 -17.60 -4.42 17.65
C LYS A 167 -16.81 -5.70 17.62
N ARG A 168 -15.49 -5.54 17.48
CA ARG A 168 -14.52 -6.57 17.81
C ARG A 168 -14.86 -7.17 19.17
N LYS A 169 -15.18 -8.47 19.20
CA LYS A 169 -15.54 -9.17 20.44
C LYS A 169 -14.42 -8.93 21.46
N PRO A 170 -14.75 -8.53 22.70
CA PRO A 170 -13.74 -8.28 23.71
C PRO A 170 -12.93 -9.55 23.94
N LYS A 171 -11.61 -9.45 23.75
CA LYS A 171 -10.68 -10.53 24.05
C LYS A 171 -10.69 -10.80 25.57
N PRO A 172 -10.54 -12.07 26.01
CA PRO A 172 -10.31 -12.37 27.42
C PRO A 172 -9.08 -11.62 27.95
N ASP A 173 -9.09 -11.25 29.22
CA ASP A 173 -8.01 -10.50 29.87
C ASP A 173 -6.62 -11.16 29.81
N TRP A 174 -6.58 -12.49 29.64
CA TRP A 174 -5.36 -13.27 29.52
C TRP A 174 -4.84 -13.41 28.09
N ALA A 175 -5.64 -13.01 27.09
CA ALA A 175 -5.26 -13.14 25.70
C ALA A 175 -4.09 -12.19 25.38
N PRO A 176 -3.11 -12.63 24.56
CA PRO A 176 -2.01 -11.77 24.18
C PRO A 176 -2.51 -10.58 23.35
N ILE A 177 -1.82 -9.45 23.50
CA ILE A 177 -2.00 -8.27 22.68
C ILE A 177 -1.36 -8.55 21.32
N VAL A 178 -2.14 -8.44 20.25
CA VAL A 178 -1.68 -8.66 18.88
C VAL A 178 -1.06 -7.35 18.37
N VAL A 179 0.26 -7.34 18.21
CA VAL A 179 1.02 -6.19 17.70
C VAL A 179 1.43 -6.49 16.27
N VAL A 180 1.02 -5.62 15.34
CA VAL A 180 1.56 -5.62 13.99
C VAL A 180 2.71 -4.62 13.92
N LEU A 181 3.90 -5.15 13.60
CA LEU A 181 5.08 -4.35 13.31
C LEU A 181 5.23 -4.23 11.80
N ASP A 182 5.32 -3.00 11.34
CA ASP A 182 5.43 -2.69 9.93
C ASP A 182 6.82 -2.11 9.63
N PRO A 183 7.81 -2.95 9.25
CA PRO A 183 9.07 -2.44 8.74
C PRO A 183 8.83 -1.75 7.40
N GLY A 184 9.02 -0.43 7.37
CA GLY A 184 8.80 0.43 6.21
C GLY A 184 9.53 -0.06 4.95
N HIS A 185 9.03 0.34 3.77
CA HIS A 185 9.62 0.06 2.46
C HIS A 185 9.73 -1.45 2.16
N GLY A 186 10.64 -1.87 1.28
CA GLY A 186 10.95 -3.26 0.95
C GLY A 186 10.88 -3.54 -0.55
N GLY A 187 11.63 -4.55 -0.99
CA GLY A 187 11.70 -4.96 -2.40
C GLY A 187 12.22 -3.82 -3.28
N VAL A 188 11.36 -3.37 -4.20
CA VAL A 188 11.65 -2.29 -5.16
C VAL A 188 11.77 -0.91 -4.50
N ASP A 189 11.18 -0.73 -3.32
CA ASP A 189 11.28 0.51 -2.56
C ASP A 189 12.42 0.39 -1.54
N PRO A 190 13.58 1.05 -1.73
CA PRO A 190 14.68 1.02 -0.78
C PRO A 190 14.44 1.91 0.45
N GLY A 191 13.47 2.83 0.39
CA GLY A 191 13.33 3.94 1.33
C GLY A 191 14.48 4.95 1.20
N ALA A 192 14.86 5.58 2.30
CA ALA A 192 16.08 6.39 2.37
C ALA A 192 17.33 5.57 2.06
N GLU A 193 18.26 6.18 1.32
CA GLU A 193 19.54 5.58 0.96
C GLU A 193 20.70 6.50 1.35
N ARG A 194 21.76 5.92 1.93
CA ARG A 194 23.00 6.61 2.23
C ARG A 194 24.20 5.68 2.04
N GLY A 195 24.90 5.87 0.93
CA GLY A 195 25.93 4.93 0.48
C GLY A 195 25.28 3.59 0.16
N GLU A 196 25.83 2.50 0.73
CA GLU A 196 25.30 1.14 0.55
C GLU A 196 24.18 0.78 1.54
N VAL A 197 23.82 1.69 2.45
CA VAL A 197 22.81 1.42 3.47
C VAL A 197 21.45 1.95 3.05
N GLN A 198 20.47 1.06 3.13
CA GLN A 198 19.09 1.27 2.74
C GLN A 198 18.19 1.13 3.97
N GLU A 199 17.22 2.03 4.08
CA GLU A 199 16.25 2.07 5.17
C GLU A 199 15.51 0.74 5.32
N LYS A 200 15.06 0.14 4.19
CA LYS A 200 14.34 -1.14 4.19
C LYS A 200 15.07 -2.26 4.95
N THR A 201 16.40 -2.27 4.89
CA THR A 201 17.24 -3.32 5.51
C THR A 201 17.39 -3.07 7.01
N LEU A 202 17.59 -1.80 7.40
CA LEU A 202 17.65 -1.40 8.80
C LEU A 202 16.32 -1.67 9.51
N MET A 203 15.20 -1.28 8.88
CA MET A 203 13.87 -1.43 9.48
C MET A 203 13.45 -2.90 9.61
N LEU A 204 13.78 -3.75 8.62
CA LEU A 204 13.52 -5.20 8.75
C LEU A 204 14.32 -5.83 9.90
N THR A 205 15.58 -5.43 10.05
CA THR A 205 16.45 -5.90 11.14
C THR A 205 15.88 -5.49 12.49
N LEU A 206 15.56 -4.21 12.64
CA LEU A 206 15.00 -3.67 13.88
C LEU A 206 13.64 -4.29 14.22
N ALA A 207 12.74 -4.46 13.24
CA ALA A 207 11.43 -5.08 13.45
C ALA A 207 11.54 -6.52 13.99
N ARG A 208 12.51 -7.30 13.50
CA ARG A 208 12.78 -8.66 14.00
C ARG A 208 13.31 -8.63 15.44
N GLU A 209 14.21 -7.70 15.76
CA GLU A 209 14.74 -7.53 17.12
C GLU A 209 13.65 -7.08 18.11
N ILE A 210 12.76 -6.17 17.70
CA ILE A 210 11.58 -5.76 18.50
C ILE A 210 10.64 -6.94 18.69
N ARG A 211 10.31 -7.69 17.63
CA ARG A 211 9.47 -8.89 17.70
C ARG A 211 9.99 -9.89 18.72
N ASP A 212 11.28 -10.20 18.66
CA ASP A 212 11.89 -11.19 19.54
C ASP A 212 11.95 -10.68 20.99
N THR A 213 12.08 -9.37 21.19
CA THR A 213 12.02 -8.74 22.51
C THR A 213 10.61 -8.78 23.11
N LEU A 214 9.58 -8.44 22.33
CA LEU A 214 8.18 -8.49 22.76
C LEU A 214 7.71 -9.93 23.03
N ARG A 215 8.09 -10.90 22.18
CA ARG A 215 7.75 -12.31 22.39
C ARG A 215 8.38 -12.86 23.67
N ARG A 216 9.63 -12.46 23.98
CA ARG A 216 10.33 -12.87 25.21
C ARG A 216 9.72 -12.26 26.48
N SER A 217 9.16 -11.05 26.41
CA SER A 217 8.54 -10.45 27.59
C SER A 217 7.19 -11.08 27.97
N GLY A 218 6.59 -11.85 27.05
CA GLY A 218 5.27 -12.44 27.23
C GLY A 218 4.12 -11.44 27.09
N GLY A 219 2.91 -11.95 26.89
CA GLY A 219 1.70 -11.13 26.76
C GLY A 219 1.50 -10.46 25.38
N PHE A 220 2.41 -10.69 24.43
CA PHE A 220 2.32 -10.17 23.06
C PHE A 220 2.36 -11.30 22.03
N GLU A 221 1.49 -11.20 21.04
CA GLU A 221 1.60 -11.90 19.77
C GLU A 221 2.05 -10.88 18.72
N VAL A 222 3.10 -11.18 17.97
CA VAL A 222 3.72 -10.20 17.06
C VAL A 222 3.75 -10.72 15.64
N ILE A 223 3.16 -9.94 14.74
CA ILE A 223 3.10 -10.17 13.29
C ILE A 223 3.88 -9.07 12.60
N LEU A 224 4.62 -9.41 11.54
CA LEU A 224 5.32 -8.44 10.70
C LEU A 224 4.60 -8.32 9.37
N THR A 225 4.42 -7.11 8.84
CA THR A 225 3.86 -6.89 7.49
C THR A 225 4.73 -7.50 6.40
N ARG A 226 6.05 -7.54 6.61
CA ARG A 226 7.01 -8.33 5.84
C ARG A 226 8.09 -8.90 6.75
N ASN A 227 8.48 -10.14 6.49
CA ASN A 227 9.61 -10.79 7.18
C ASN A 227 10.75 -11.11 6.21
N GLU A 228 10.74 -10.54 5.00
CA GLU A 228 11.78 -10.67 3.97
C GLU A 228 11.92 -9.33 3.22
N ASP A 229 12.89 -9.25 2.31
CA ASP A 229 13.04 -8.07 1.45
C ASP A 229 12.02 -8.10 0.30
N MET A 230 10.78 -7.75 0.63
CA MET A 230 9.67 -7.69 -0.30
C MET A 230 8.89 -6.41 -0.11
N PHE A 231 8.35 -5.89 -1.21
CA PHE A 231 7.45 -4.75 -1.18
C PHE A 231 6.07 -5.16 -0.67
N VAL A 232 5.47 -4.32 0.17
CA VAL A 232 4.06 -4.41 0.61
C VAL A 232 3.48 -3.01 0.47
N SER A 233 2.34 -2.86 -0.21
CA SER A 233 1.70 -1.55 -0.37
C SER A 233 1.19 -1.00 0.96
N LEU A 234 1.01 0.32 1.06
CA LEU A 234 0.49 0.96 2.28
C LEU A 234 -0.87 0.40 2.68
N GLU A 235 -1.76 0.22 1.69
CA GLU A 235 -3.07 -0.42 1.90
C GLU A 235 -2.93 -1.88 2.38
N GLY A 236 -2.01 -2.65 1.78
CA GLY A 236 -1.79 -4.05 2.16
C GLY A 236 -1.30 -4.21 3.60
N ARG A 237 -0.48 -3.26 4.09
CA ARG A 237 -0.02 -3.20 5.49
C ARG A 237 -1.19 -3.01 6.45
N VAL A 238 -2.07 -2.04 6.15
CA VAL A 238 -3.29 -1.77 6.93
C VAL A 238 -4.25 -2.96 6.89
N ALA A 239 -4.42 -3.55 5.71
CA ALA A 239 -5.34 -4.65 5.50
C ALA A 239 -4.91 -5.91 6.28
N MET A 240 -3.60 -6.22 6.31
CA MET A 240 -3.06 -7.28 7.14
C MET A 240 -3.33 -7.04 8.62
N ALA A 241 -3.21 -5.79 9.09
CA ALA A 241 -3.49 -5.44 10.48
C ALA A 241 -4.95 -5.72 10.87
N HIS A 242 -5.91 -5.44 9.98
CA HIS A 242 -7.30 -5.82 10.21
C HIS A 242 -7.50 -7.34 10.17
N GLU A 243 -6.91 -8.03 9.19
CA GLU A 243 -7.09 -9.48 8.99
C GLU A 243 -6.67 -10.29 10.22
N VAL A 244 -5.52 -9.96 10.82
CA VAL A 244 -5.03 -10.64 12.03
C VAL A 244 -5.70 -10.14 13.31
N GLY A 245 -6.59 -9.13 13.20
CA GLY A 245 -7.15 -8.44 14.35
C GLY A 245 -6.05 -7.86 15.22
N ALA A 246 -5.25 -6.92 14.71
CA ALA A 246 -4.21 -6.25 15.48
C ALA A 246 -4.81 -5.35 16.56
N ASP A 247 -4.33 -5.45 17.80
CA ASP A 247 -4.68 -4.52 18.88
C ASP A 247 -3.88 -3.21 18.78
N VAL A 248 -2.70 -3.26 18.16
CA VAL A 248 -1.80 -2.13 17.92
C VAL A 248 -1.08 -2.30 16.59
N PHE A 249 -0.90 -1.21 15.86
CA PHE A 249 -0.07 -1.13 14.66
C PHE A 249 1.09 -0.16 14.87
N ILE A 250 2.32 -0.58 14.56
CA ILE A 250 3.52 0.24 14.68
C ILE A 250 4.30 0.18 13.37
N SER A 251 4.36 1.28 12.64
CA SER A 251 5.21 1.43 11.47
C SER A 251 6.59 1.97 11.86
N LEU A 252 7.65 1.40 11.28
CA LEU A 252 9.05 1.70 11.63
C LEU A 252 9.77 2.25 10.40
N HIS A 253 10.35 3.44 10.56
CA HIS A 253 11.06 4.17 9.52
C HIS A 253 12.35 4.84 10.06
N ALA A 254 13.22 5.22 9.13
CA ALA A 254 14.42 5.99 9.41
C ALA A 254 14.79 6.92 8.24
N ASP A 255 13.88 7.83 7.87
CA ASP A 255 13.97 8.59 6.63
C ASP A 255 15.14 9.61 6.60
N THR A 256 15.36 10.23 5.43
CA THR A 256 16.26 11.37 5.21
C THR A 256 15.45 12.66 5.08
N VAL A 257 15.62 13.60 5.99
CA VAL A 257 15.07 14.96 5.83
C VAL A 257 16.08 15.83 5.07
N GLN A 258 15.66 16.43 3.94
CA GLN A 258 16.52 17.31 3.12
C GLN A 258 16.75 18.71 3.71
N GLN A 259 15.90 19.17 4.62
CA GLN A 259 15.95 20.51 5.20
C GLN A 259 16.01 20.41 6.73
N GLY A 260 17.21 20.60 7.29
CA GLY A 260 17.45 20.68 8.74
C GLY A 260 18.19 19.46 9.30
N HIS A 261 18.98 19.71 10.35
CA HIS A 261 19.71 18.70 11.13
C HIS A 261 18.75 17.86 11.98
N ALA A 262 17.74 17.25 11.36
CA ALA A 262 16.79 16.38 12.05
C ALA A 262 17.54 15.17 12.61
N HIS A 263 17.42 14.95 13.91
CA HIS A 263 18.08 13.85 14.61
C HIS A 263 17.25 13.37 15.80
N GLY A 264 17.47 12.14 16.23
CA GLY A 264 16.78 11.48 17.32
C GLY A 264 15.38 11.02 16.94
N ALA A 265 14.86 10.02 17.66
CA ALA A 265 13.60 9.40 17.30
C ALA A 265 12.40 10.35 17.43
N THR A 266 11.41 10.18 16.55
CA THR A 266 10.11 10.85 16.56
C THR A 266 8.98 9.84 16.34
N VAL A 267 7.84 10.08 16.98
CA VAL A 267 6.64 9.24 16.90
C VAL A 267 5.50 10.08 16.36
N TYR A 268 4.81 9.56 15.34
CA TYR A 268 3.73 10.20 14.64
C TYR A 268 2.41 9.46 14.83
N THR A 269 1.32 10.21 14.91
CA THR A 269 -0.05 9.69 14.77
C THR A 269 -0.75 10.32 13.57
N LEU A 270 -1.82 9.68 13.09
CA LEU A 270 -2.66 10.22 12.03
C LEU A 270 -3.28 11.57 12.44
N SER A 271 -3.22 12.54 11.53
CA SER A 271 -3.97 13.79 11.57
C SER A 271 -4.08 14.35 10.15
N ASP A 272 -5.21 14.95 9.80
CA ASP A 272 -5.36 15.67 8.53
C ASP A 272 -4.46 16.92 8.50
N GLU A 273 -4.21 17.51 9.66
CA GLU A 273 -3.32 18.65 9.86
C GLU A 273 -1.97 18.17 10.40
N ALA A 274 -0.90 18.39 9.64
CA ALA A 274 0.46 18.06 10.07
C ALA A 274 0.97 19.03 11.15
N SER A 275 1.77 18.54 12.10
CA SER A 275 2.30 19.37 13.19
C SER A 275 3.23 20.50 12.74
N ASP A 276 3.92 20.30 11.62
CA ASP A 276 4.77 21.30 10.98
C ASP A 276 5.02 20.93 9.50
N ALA A 277 5.59 21.86 8.73
CA ALA A 277 5.89 21.66 7.31
C ALA A 277 6.84 20.48 7.06
N ALA A 278 7.73 20.18 8.01
CA ALA A 278 8.63 19.03 7.89
C ALA A 278 7.85 17.71 8.03
N SER A 279 6.87 17.66 8.94
CA SER A 279 5.98 16.51 9.15
C SER A 279 5.05 16.30 7.94
N GLN A 280 4.58 17.39 7.32
CA GLN A 280 3.81 17.32 6.07
C GLN A 280 4.66 16.73 4.93
N TYR A 281 5.86 17.27 4.71
CA TYR A 281 6.75 16.79 3.65
C TYR A 281 7.15 15.31 3.88
N LEU A 282 7.37 14.93 5.14
CA LEU A 282 7.65 13.55 5.51
C LEU A 282 6.48 12.63 5.14
N ALA A 283 5.25 13.00 5.49
CA ALA A 283 4.06 12.23 5.13
C ALA A 283 3.90 12.10 3.60
N GLU A 284 4.07 13.18 2.85
CA GLU A 284 4.01 13.16 1.38
C GLU A 284 5.07 12.25 0.76
N ARG A 285 6.26 12.14 1.37
CA ARG A 285 7.34 11.29 0.89
C ARG A 285 7.05 9.81 1.17
N HIS A 286 6.55 9.47 2.36
CA HIS A 286 6.11 8.11 2.68
C HIS A 286 4.98 7.64 1.77
N ASP A 287 4.04 8.53 1.45
CA ASP A 287 2.93 8.19 0.57
C ASP A 287 3.40 7.97 -0.89
N ARG A 288 4.52 8.56 -1.33
CA ARG A 288 5.08 8.31 -2.67
C ARG A 288 5.72 6.94 -2.86
N SER A 289 5.98 6.18 -1.79
CA SER A 289 6.55 4.84 -1.86
C SER A 289 5.73 3.87 -2.73
N ASP A 290 4.40 3.96 -2.64
CA ASP A 290 3.51 3.14 -3.46
C ASP A 290 3.59 3.54 -4.95
N VAL A 291 3.72 4.83 -5.26
CA VAL A 291 3.90 5.34 -6.63
C VAL A 291 5.19 4.82 -7.25
N LEU A 292 6.28 4.78 -6.48
CA LEU A 292 7.58 4.23 -6.93
C LEU A 292 7.50 2.73 -7.27
N ALA A 293 6.60 1.99 -6.62
CA ALA A 293 6.33 0.59 -6.90
C ALA A 293 5.27 0.36 -7.99
N GLY A 294 4.78 1.42 -8.64
CA GLY A 294 3.75 1.34 -9.69
C GLY A 294 2.32 1.18 -9.16
N VAL A 295 2.06 1.57 -7.92
CA VAL A 295 0.73 1.59 -7.28
C VAL A 295 0.22 3.03 -7.32
N ASP A 296 -0.84 3.27 -8.11
CA ASP A 296 -1.56 4.55 -8.09
C ASP A 296 -2.32 4.70 -6.76
N LEU A 297 -2.17 5.85 -6.10
CA LEU A 297 -2.82 6.21 -4.84
C LEU A 297 -3.95 7.24 -5.02
N THR A 298 -4.32 7.57 -6.26
CA THR A 298 -5.37 8.54 -6.51
C THR A 298 -6.76 7.89 -6.48
N GLY A 299 -7.53 8.21 -5.44
CA GLY A 299 -8.99 8.17 -5.46
C GLY A 299 -9.63 6.87 -4.97
N THR A 300 -9.86 6.76 -3.66
CA THR A 300 -10.99 5.96 -3.15
C THR A 300 -11.55 6.58 -1.88
N ASP A 301 -12.25 7.72 -1.98
CA ASP A 301 -12.99 8.29 -0.85
C ASP A 301 -14.48 8.33 -1.18
N ASP A 302 -15.23 7.37 -0.63
CA ASP A 302 -16.69 7.28 -0.74
C ASP A 302 -17.31 8.08 0.43
N LEU A 303 -18.07 9.14 0.13
CA LEU A 303 -18.46 10.19 1.09
C LEU A 303 -19.22 9.67 2.34
N ILE A 304 -19.96 8.55 2.21
CA ILE A 304 -20.72 7.93 3.32
C ILE A 304 -19.82 7.05 4.20
N ALA A 305 -18.80 6.40 3.63
CA ALA A 305 -17.82 5.64 4.39
C ALA A 305 -16.99 6.56 5.30
N ASN A 306 -16.70 7.79 4.84
CA ASN A 306 -15.92 8.77 5.59
C ASN A 306 -16.56 9.16 6.93
N VAL A 307 -17.88 9.41 6.98
CA VAL A 307 -18.56 9.76 8.24
C VAL A 307 -18.49 8.64 9.28
N LEU A 308 -18.60 7.37 8.84
CA LEU A 308 -18.47 6.22 9.73
C LEU A 308 -17.02 6.03 10.20
N LEU A 309 -16.04 6.23 9.30
CA LEU A 309 -14.62 6.18 9.62
C LEU A 309 -14.24 7.30 10.61
N ASP A 310 -14.81 8.50 10.46
CA ASP A 310 -14.56 9.63 11.36
C ASP A 310 -15.06 9.35 12.78
N LEU A 311 -16.22 8.70 12.92
CA LEU A 311 -16.74 8.29 14.23
C LEU A 311 -15.82 7.27 14.89
N VAL A 312 -15.35 6.28 14.13
CA VAL A 312 -14.41 5.27 14.63
C VAL A 312 -13.07 5.93 15.02
N ARG A 313 -12.57 6.88 14.21
CA ARG A 313 -11.36 7.65 14.52
C ARG A 313 -11.52 8.49 15.78
N GLN A 314 -12.72 9.03 16.06
CA GLN A 314 -12.98 9.76 17.29
C GLN A 314 -12.76 8.90 18.56
N GLU A 315 -13.01 7.58 18.48
CA GLU A 315 -12.73 6.65 19.57
C GLU A 315 -11.26 6.18 19.59
N THR A 316 -10.66 5.95 18.42
CA THR A 316 -9.30 5.38 18.31
C THR A 316 -8.20 6.43 18.48
N ALA A 317 -8.39 7.67 18.01
CA ALA A 317 -7.35 8.69 18.02
C ALA A 317 -6.79 8.99 19.43
N PRO A 318 -7.60 9.14 20.50
CA PRO A 318 -7.08 9.30 21.86
C PRO A 318 -6.29 8.07 22.36
N ARG A 319 -6.55 6.88 21.81
CA ARG A 319 -5.79 5.66 22.13
C ARG A 319 -4.43 5.67 21.41
N SER A 320 -4.40 6.09 20.14
CA SER A 320 -3.16 6.30 19.36
C SER A 320 -2.27 7.39 19.96
N GLU A 321 -2.84 8.48 20.45
CA GLU A 321 -2.09 9.54 21.12
C GLU A 321 -1.43 9.03 22.41
N ARG A 322 -2.19 8.32 23.27
CA ARG A 322 -1.62 7.71 24.48
C ARG A 322 -0.56 6.66 24.15
N LEU A 323 -0.74 5.92 23.05
CA LEU A 323 0.26 4.97 22.55
C LEU A 323 1.54 5.72 22.17
N ALA A 324 1.44 6.80 21.39
CA ALA A 324 2.58 7.60 20.98
C ALA A 324 3.34 8.19 22.18
N GLN A 325 2.61 8.73 23.17
CA GLN A 325 3.20 9.23 24.41
C GLN A 325 3.94 8.13 25.18
N ALA A 326 3.36 6.93 25.27
CA ALA A 326 4.00 5.79 25.92
C ALA A 326 5.27 5.32 25.17
N MET A 327 5.24 5.31 23.83
CA MET A 327 6.42 5.03 22.99
C MET A 327 7.55 6.05 23.26
N VAL A 328 7.21 7.34 23.27
CA VAL A 328 8.16 8.43 23.56
C VAL A 328 8.80 8.24 24.93
N LEU A 329 8.01 7.97 25.97
CA LEU A 329 8.52 7.79 27.33
C LEU A 329 9.39 6.53 27.45
N GLY A 330 8.94 5.41 26.88
CA GLY A 330 9.66 4.14 26.87
C GLY A 330 11.03 4.26 26.18
N MET A 331 11.06 4.80 24.95
CA MET A 331 12.32 5.02 24.23
C MET A 331 13.23 6.00 24.96
N LYS A 332 12.70 7.12 25.48
CA LYS A 332 13.50 8.08 26.25
C LYS A 332 14.17 7.43 27.46
N GLY A 333 13.51 6.48 28.11
CA GLY A 333 14.05 5.73 29.25
C GLY A 333 15.26 4.85 28.92
N THR A 334 15.35 4.33 27.69
CA THR A 334 16.37 3.33 27.31
C THR A 334 17.49 3.90 26.42
N ILE A 335 17.14 4.75 25.44
CA ILE A 335 18.12 5.35 24.51
C ILE A 335 18.54 6.77 24.92
N GLY A 336 17.88 7.35 25.92
CA GLY A 336 18.19 8.68 26.44
C GLY A 336 17.55 9.79 25.61
N THR A 337 18.36 10.53 24.86
CA THR A 337 17.90 11.75 24.17
C THR A 337 17.19 11.43 22.87
N LEU A 338 15.94 11.92 22.75
CA LEU A 338 15.13 11.86 21.52
C LEU A 338 15.20 13.20 20.76
N ASN A 339 14.40 13.33 19.70
CA ASN A 339 14.16 14.63 19.09
C ASN A 339 13.57 15.63 20.11
N ASN A 340 13.82 16.92 19.94
CA ASN A 340 13.27 17.98 20.81
C ASN A 340 11.73 18.04 20.76
N LYS A 341 11.13 17.61 19.66
CA LYS A 341 9.69 17.43 19.49
C LYS A 341 9.43 15.97 19.10
N PRO A 342 9.46 15.04 20.07
CA PRO A 342 9.46 13.61 19.80
C PRO A 342 8.06 13.06 19.48
N TYR A 343 6.99 13.81 19.76
CA TYR A 343 5.63 13.48 19.33
C TYR A 343 5.15 14.50 18.30
N ARG A 344 4.59 14.01 17.20
CA ARG A 344 4.09 14.78 16.06
C ARG A 344 2.89 14.10 15.43
N GLN A 345 2.28 14.77 14.46
CA GLN A 345 1.12 14.28 13.73
C GLN A 345 1.26 14.60 12.24
N GLY A 346 0.63 13.79 11.39
CA GLY A 346 0.62 13.98 9.93
C GLY A 346 -0.28 12.99 9.20
N GLY A 347 -0.53 13.26 7.92
CA GLY A 347 -1.46 12.52 7.07
C GLY A 347 -0.88 11.24 6.46
N PHE A 348 -0.18 10.41 7.24
CA PHE A 348 0.47 9.20 6.74
C PHE A 348 -0.55 8.14 6.32
N SER A 349 -0.50 7.67 5.08
CA SER A 349 -1.47 6.71 4.56
C SER A 349 -1.43 5.36 5.29
N VAL A 350 -0.26 4.94 5.77
CA VAL A 350 -0.10 3.71 6.58
C VAL A 350 -0.81 3.76 7.94
N LEU A 351 -1.13 4.97 8.44
CA LEU A 351 -1.81 5.17 9.73
C LEU A 351 -3.32 5.33 9.58
N LYS A 352 -3.89 5.14 8.38
CA LYS A 352 -5.32 5.34 8.10
C LYS A 352 -6.25 4.27 8.68
N ALA A 353 -5.73 3.22 9.32
CA ALA A 353 -6.51 2.21 10.04
C ALA A 353 -7.38 2.89 11.11
N ALA A 354 -8.69 3.00 10.87
CA ALA A 354 -9.57 3.83 11.70
C ALA A 354 -9.82 3.24 13.10
N ASP A 355 -9.88 1.91 13.23
CA ASP A 355 -10.25 1.18 14.45
C ASP A 355 -9.07 0.57 15.21
N ILE A 356 -7.84 0.70 14.68
CA ILE A 356 -6.61 0.17 15.29
C ILE A 356 -5.74 1.33 15.79
N PRO A 357 -5.40 1.39 17.09
CA PRO A 357 -4.41 2.33 17.59
C PRO A 357 -3.08 2.19 16.85
N SER A 358 -2.66 3.25 16.16
CA SER A 358 -1.58 3.22 15.17
C SER A 358 -0.59 4.34 15.38
N VAL A 359 0.71 4.02 15.28
CA VAL A 359 1.81 5.01 15.30
C VAL A 359 2.84 4.71 14.22
N LEU A 360 3.50 5.75 13.72
CA LEU A 360 4.71 5.64 12.91
C LEU A 360 5.89 6.14 13.74
N ILE A 361 6.96 5.36 13.82
CA ILE A 361 8.17 5.71 14.56
C ILE A 361 9.31 5.91 13.55
N GLU A 362 9.75 7.15 13.41
CA GLU A 362 11.05 7.46 12.83
C GLU A 362 12.08 7.22 13.94
N VAL A 363 12.76 6.08 13.91
CA VAL A 363 13.68 5.69 14.99
C VAL A 363 14.96 6.53 15.01
N GLY A 364 15.26 7.19 13.91
CA GLY A 364 16.35 8.16 13.71
C GLY A 364 16.35 8.61 12.26
N PHE A 365 17.21 9.55 11.89
CA PHE A 365 17.27 10.03 10.50
C PHE A 365 18.57 9.59 9.83
N MET A 366 18.48 8.88 8.70
CA MET A 366 19.66 8.39 7.98
C MET A 366 20.58 9.51 7.47
N SER A 367 20.05 10.73 7.32
CA SER A 367 20.84 11.93 6.99
C SER A 367 21.76 12.40 8.12
N SER A 368 21.50 12.00 9.37
CA SER A 368 22.35 12.28 10.54
C SER A 368 23.42 11.20 10.71
N ASP A 369 24.69 11.57 10.75
CA ASP A 369 25.80 10.63 11.00
C ASP A 369 25.64 9.85 12.31
N ARG A 370 25.29 10.57 13.37
CA ARG A 370 25.08 9.99 14.70
C ARG A 370 23.96 8.96 14.68
N ASP A 371 22.83 9.28 14.04
CA ASP A 371 21.69 8.38 14.04
C ASP A 371 21.94 7.18 13.09
N LEU A 372 22.63 7.38 11.97
CA LEU A 372 23.04 6.28 11.10
C LEU A 372 24.00 5.31 11.82
N GLU A 373 24.93 5.81 12.62
CA GLU A 373 25.81 4.98 13.44
C GLU A 373 25.01 4.19 14.47
N ASN A 374 24.10 4.85 15.19
CA ASN A 374 23.18 4.21 16.13
C ASN A 374 22.31 3.12 15.48
N LEU A 375 21.76 3.38 14.28
CA LEU A 375 20.93 2.41 13.56
C LEU A 375 21.70 1.14 13.16
N ARG A 376 23.01 1.24 12.96
CA ARG A 376 23.89 0.11 12.65
C ARG A 376 24.36 -0.64 13.91
N ASP A 377 24.36 0.02 15.05
CA ASP A 377 24.76 -0.55 16.35
C ASP A 377 23.66 -1.47 16.93
N SER A 378 24.00 -2.74 17.17
CA SER A 378 23.08 -3.73 17.73
C SER A 378 22.68 -3.45 19.18
N ASP A 379 23.58 -2.90 19.99
CA ASP A 379 23.30 -2.59 21.40
C ASP A 379 22.36 -1.39 21.49
N TRP A 380 22.54 -0.41 20.60
CA TRP A 380 21.59 0.70 20.49
C TRP A 380 20.20 0.23 20.04
N ARG A 381 20.12 -0.62 19.00
CA ARG A 381 18.83 -1.18 18.54
C ARG A 381 18.16 -2.05 19.61
N SER A 382 18.92 -2.83 20.38
CA SER A 382 18.39 -3.58 21.52
C SER A 382 17.73 -2.66 22.54
N ARG A 383 18.34 -1.52 22.86
CA ARG A 383 17.73 -0.52 23.76
C ARG A 383 16.48 0.14 23.17
N VAL A 384 16.43 0.37 21.85
CA VAL A 384 15.18 0.80 21.18
C VAL A 384 14.08 -0.24 21.36
N ALA A 385 14.39 -1.52 21.11
CA ALA A 385 13.43 -2.62 21.27
C ALA A 385 12.90 -2.74 22.70
N GLU A 386 13.77 -2.57 23.70
CA GLU A 386 13.39 -2.50 25.11
C GLU A 386 12.47 -1.30 25.40
N GLY A 387 12.79 -0.12 24.85
CA GLY A 387 11.99 1.09 25.03
C GLY A 387 10.59 0.97 24.43
N ILE A 388 10.47 0.36 23.24
CA ILE A 388 9.18 0.07 22.61
C ILE A 388 8.39 -0.96 23.42
N ARG A 389 9.03 -2.01 23.93
CA ARG A 389 8.40 -2.99 24.84
C ARG A 389 7.84 -2.30 26.08
N ASP A 390 8.64 -1.48 26.75
CA ASP A 390 8.25 -0.83 28.00
C ASP A 390 7.10 0.17 27.75
N GLY A 391 7.16 0.91 26.64
CA GLY A 391 6.06 1.77 26.19
C GLY A 391 4.78 0.99 25.92
N LEU A 392 4.87 -0.18 25.26
CA LEU A 392 3.71 -1.00 24.92
C LEU A 392 3.07 -1.56 26.20
N GLN A 393 3.87 -2.08 27.13
CA GLN A 393 3.38 -2.59 28.41
C GLN A 393 2.67 -1.49 29.21
N ALA A 394 3.26 -0.29 29.29
CA ALA A 394 2.64 0.85 29.97
C ALA A 394 1.32 1.26 29.30
N TRP A 395 1.29 1.31 27.96
CA TRP A 395 0.08 1.63 27.21
C TRP A 395 -1.03 0.60 27.42
N VAL A 396 -0.72 -0.70 27.37
CA VAL A 396 -1.71 -1.78 27.57
C VAL A 396 -2.38 -1.66 28.93
N ILE A 397 -1.62 -1.38 29.99
CA ILE A 397 -2.14 -1.18 31.35
C ILE A 397 -3.09 0.03 31.38
N ALA A 398 -2.65 1.17 30.84
CA ALA A 398 -3.43 2.41 30.84
C ALA A 398 -4.70 2.30 29.96
N ASP A 399 -4.60 1.62 28.81
CA ASP A 399 -5.71 1.43 27.88
C ASP A 399 -6.76 0.46 28.41
N LYS A 400 -6.35 -0.55 29.18
CA LYS A 400 -7.29 -1.41 29.91
C LYS A 400 -8.04 -0.62 31.00
N ALA A 401 -7.30 0.13 31.84
CA ALA A 401 -7.90 0.92 32.91
C ALA A 401 -8.91 1.97 32.39
N ALA A 402 -8.61 2.61 31.26
CA ALA A 402 -9.53 3.57 30.63
C ALA A 402 -10.82 2.91 30.12
N ARG A 403 -10.73 1.69 29.57
CA ARG A 403 -11.91 0.94 29.10
C ARG A 403 -12.86 0.56 30.23
N ASP A 404 -12.33 0.24 31.41
CA ASP A 404 -13.14 -0.12 32.58
C ASP A 404 -13.91 1.09 33.15
N LEU A 405 -13.32 2.29 33.07
CA LEU A 405 -13.97 3.54 33.50
C LEU A 405 -15.13 3.97 32.59
N VAL A 406 -15.04 3.68 31.29
CA VAL A 406 -16.11 4.01 30.31
C VAL A 406 -17.31 3.05 30.40
N ARG A 407 -17.11 1.87 31.02
CA ARG A 407 -18.17 0.85 31.20
C ARG A 407 -18.97 0.99 32.50
N GLN A 408 -18.55 1.87 33.41
CA GLN A 408 -19.28 2.24 34.63
C GLN A 408 -20.19 3.42 34.34
#